data_AF-A0A920A0A9-F1
#
_entry.id   AF-A0A920A0A9-F1
#
_cell.length_a   1.000
_cell.length_b   1.000
_cell.length_c   1.000
_cell.angle_alpha   90.00
_cell.angle_beta   90.00
_cell.angle_gamma   90.00
#
_symmetry.space_group_name_H-M   'P 1'
#
loop_
_entity.id
_entity.type
_entity.pdbx_description
1 polymer ?
#
loop_
_entity_poly.entity_id
_entity_poly.type
_entity_poly.pdbx_seq_one_letter_code
_entity_poly.pdbx_strand_id
1 'polypeptide(L)' 'MGVPILALSQLSRAVEQRDDKQPQLADLRESDQLNKMLM' A
#
# COMPACT_ATOMS: atom_id res chain seq x y z
N MET A 1 18.36 16.40 -11.78
CA MET A 1 17.05 15.71 -11.71
C MET A 1 17.31 14.21 -11.81
N GLY A 2 16.56 13.38 -11.07
CA GLY A 2 16.74 11.92 -11.06
C GLY A 2 17.10 11.34 -9.69
N VAL A 3 16.37 11.71 -8.64
CA VAL A 3 16.51 11.06 -7.33
C VAL A 3 15.41 9.99 -7.22
N PRO A 4 15.74 8.71 -6.99
CA PRO A 4 14.74 7.67 -6.83
C PRO A 4 13.94 7.90 -5.55
N ILE A 5 12.62 7.82 -5.66
CA ILE A 5 11.73 7.92 -4.51
C ILE A 5 11.25 6.52 -4.15
N LEU A 6 11.38 6.19 -2.87
CA LEU A 6 10.80 5.00 -2.28
C LEU A 6 9.59 5.43 -1.46
N ALA A 7 8.43 4.85 -1.75
CA ALA A 7 7.20 5.08 -1.01
C ALA A 7 6.91 3.88 -0.10
N LEU A 8 6.37 4.16 1.09
CA LEU A 8 5.84 3.15 1.99
C LEU A 8 4.31 3.25 2.00
N SER A 9 3.64 2.11 2.02
CA SER A 9 2.20 2.05 2.20
C SER A 9 1.85 1.03 3.27
N GLN A 10 0.72 1.27 3.94
CA GLN A 10 0.12 0.31 4.85
C GLN A 10 -0.78 -0.64 4.05
N LEU A 11 -0.81 -1.91 4.45
CA LEU A 11 -1.71 -2.91 3.90
C LEU A 11 -3.08 -2.81 4.60
N SER A 12 -4.14 -3.14 3.87
CA SER A 12 -5.47 -3.34 4.45
C SER A 12 -5.45 -4.54 5.40
N ARG A 13 -6.23 -4.45 6.48
CA ARG A 13 -6.46 -5.58 7.42
C ARG A 13 -7.19 -6.75 6.77
N ALA A 14 -7.74 -6.58 5.57
CA ALA A 14 -8.36 -7.65 4.79
C ALA A 14 -7.39 -8.83 4.54
N VAL A 15 -6.07 -8.59 4.49
CA VAL A 15 -5.05 -9.64 4.36
C VAL A 15 -5.09 -10.66 5.51
N GLU A 16 -5.54 -10.24 6.70
CA GLU A 16 -5.61 -11.10 7.89
C GLU A 16 -6.82 -12.04 7.86
N GLN A 17 -7.84 -11.72 7.05
CA GLN A 17 -9.08 -12.49 6.93
C GLN A 17 -9.02 -13.60 5.88
N ARG A 18 -7.98 -13.60 5.03
CA ARG A 18 -7.79 -14.64 4.01
C ARG A 18 -7.00 -15.81 4.57
N ASP A 19 -7.30 -17.00 4.07
CA ASP A 19 -6.52 -18.21 4.35
C ASP A 19 -5.07 -18.06 3.84
N ASP A 20 -4.91 -17.42 2.67
CA ASP A 20 -3.62 -16.99 2.15
C ASP A 20 -3.32 -15.54 2.58
N LYS A 21 -2.34 -15.41 3.48
CA LYS A 21 -1.88 -14.14 4.05
C LYS A 21 -0.82 -13.43 3.20
N GLN A 22 -0.55 -13.92 2.01
CA GLN A 22 0.36 -13.23 1.10
C GLN A 22 -0.27 -11.91 0.65
N PRO A 23 0.42 -10.77 0.83
CA PRO A 23 -0.08 -9.48 0.37
C PRO A 23 -0.23 -9.44 -1.15
N GLN A 24 -1.31 -8.85 -1.62
CA GLN A 24 -1.64 -8.66 -3.02
C GLN A 24 -1.77 -7.17 -3.32
N LEU A 25 -1.70 -6.78 -4.59
CA LEU A 25 -1.84 -5.37 -4.99
C LEU A 25 -3.15 -4.74 -4.52
N ALA A 26 -4.22 -5.53 -4.39
CA ALA A 26 -5.50 -5.09 -3.86
C ALA A 26 -5.43 -4.69 -2.37
N ASP A 27 -4.47 -5.24 -1.61
CA ASP A 27 -4.28 -4.92 -0.19
C ASP A 27 -3.55 -3.60 0.02
N LEU A 28 -2.93 -3.03 -1.02
CA LEU A 28 -2.24 -1.72 -0.95
C LEU A 28 -3.22 -0.54 -0.76
N ARG A 29 -4.53 -0.80 -0.64
CA ARG A 29 -5.56 0.23 -0.78
C ARG A 29 -6.53 0.28 0.39
N GLU A 30 -6.09 1.03 1.41
CA GLU A 30 -6.94 1.90 2.25
C GLU A 30 -6.16 3.08 2.87
N SER A 31 -4.89 3.29 2.52
CA SER A 31 -4.16 4.49 2.98
C SER A 31 -4.48 5.67 2.06
N ASP A 32 -5.34 6.57 2.53
CA ASP A 32 -5.52 7.93 1.98
C ASP A 32 -4.19 8.70 1.82
N GLN A 33 -3.08 8.18 2.39
CA GLN A 33 -1.76 8.78 2.42
C GLN A 33 -0.96 8.61 1.11
N LEU A 34 -1.08 7.49 0.37
CA LEU A 34 -0.34 7.32 -0.89
C LEU A 34 -0.84 8.29 -1.97
N ASN A 35 -2.17 8.49 -2.04
CA ASN A 35 -2.79 9.45 -2.96
C ASN A 35 -2.49 10.91 -2.58
N LYS A 36 -2.21 11.21 -1.31
CA LYS A 36 -1.90 12.57 -0.84
C LYS A 36 -0.45 13.00 -1.09
N MET A 37 0.47 12.05 -1.31
CA MET A 37 1.88 12.38 -1.56
C MET A 37 2.16 12.91 -2.98
N LEU A 38 1.15 12.91 -3.86
CA LEU A 38 1.22 13.40 -5.24
C LEU A 38 0.51 14.75 -5.47
N MET A 39 0.06 15.43 -4.39
CA MET A 39 -0.31 16.86 -4.44
C MET A 39 0.81 17.71 -3.86
#